data_AF-A0A3D4IQ11-F1
#
_entry.id   AF-A0A3D4IQ11-F1
#
_cell.length_a   1.000
_cell.length_b   1.000
_cell.length_c   1.000
_cell.angle_alpha   90.00
_cell.angle_beta   90.00
_cell.angle_gamma   90.00
#
_symmetry.space_group_name_H-M   'P 1'
#
loop_
_entity.id
_entity.type
_entity.pdbx_description
1 polymer ?
#
loop_
_entity_poly.entity_id
_entity_poly.type
_entity_poly.pdbx_seq_one_letter_code
_entity_poly.pdbx_strand_id
1 'polypeptide(L)'
;LEYLNKLSDIIRFVLYETKGDAIPLSSEIEYITKYIALQKIRTANENYVQFSVNGTISNKRVAPMVFIPFIENAFKHSTNKKLENAITINLHIKEDSVQLLCENKYDSKQPVQQTSGGLGNQLIEKRLNLIYSGRHKLEINNSDELYSVNLTIPYDQI
;
A
#
# COMPACT_ATOMS: atom_id res chain seq x y z
N LEU A 1 -15.22 -17.18 -11.52
CA LEU A 1 -15.33 -17.58 -10.09
C LEU A 1 -14.12 -17.11 -9.26
N GLU A 2 -12.89 -17.27 -9.75
CA GLU A 2 -11.69 -16.92 -8.98
C GLU A 2 -11.62 -15.45 -8.53
N TYR A 3 -11.95 -14.51 -9.42
CA TYR A 3 -12.02 -13.07 -9.08
C TYR A 3 -13.05 -12.78 -7.97
N LEU A 4 -14.21 -13.42 -8.01
CA LEU A 4 -15.29 -13.23 -7.03
C LEU A 4 -14.90 -13.76 -5.64
N ASN A 5 -14.16 -14.88 -5.60
CA ASN A 5 -13.64 -15.45 -4.35
C ASN A 5 -12.57 -14.53 -3.74
N LYS A 6 -11.61 -14.06 -4.54
CA LYS A 6 -10.57 -13.11 -4.07
C LYS A 6 -11.17 -11.80 -3.56
N LEU A 7 -12.19 -11.28 -4.24
CA LEU A 7 -12.93 -10.09 -3.78
C LEU A 7 -13.66 -10.36 -2.44
N SER A 8 -14.30 -11.51 -2.30
CA SER A 8 -14.99 -11.89 -1.07
C SER A 8 -14.02 -11.99 0.12
N ASP A 9 -12.81 -12.50 -0.10
CA ASP A 9 -11.78 -12.57 0.94
C ASP A 9 -11.28 -11.17 1.36
N ILE A 10 -11.13 -10.24 0.40
CA ILE A 10 -10.81 -8.83 0.70
C ILE A 10 -11.92 -8.19 1.55
N ILE A 11 -13.19 -8.41 1.19
CA ILE A 11 -14.33 -7.87 1.96
C ILE A 11 -14.37 -8.48 3.36
N ARG A 12 -14.14 -9.79 3.50
CA ARG A 12 -14.11 -10.44 4.81
C ARG A 12 -13.01 -9.87 5.70
N PHE A 13 -11.81 -9.62 5.16
CA PHE A 13 -10.73 -8.98 5.92
C PHE A 13 -11.17 -7.60 6.45
N VAL A 14 -11.74 -6.75 5.58
CA VAL A 14 -12.24 -5.42 5.95
C VAL A 14 -13.36 -5.49 6.99
N LEU A 15 -14.25 -6.48 6.90
CA LEU A 15 -15.40 -6.58 7.81
C LEU A 15 -15.07 -7.16 9.18
N TYR A 16 -14.04 -8.00 9.30
CA TYR A 16 -13.78 -8.77 10.52
C TYR A 16 -12.43 -8.49 11.16
N GLU A 17 -11.38 -8.20 10.40
CA GLU A 17 -10.02 -8.05 10.95
C GLU A 17 -9.65 -6.60 11.29
N THR A 18 -10.43 -5.61 10.87
CA THR A 18 -10.15 -4.18 11.16
C THR A 18 -10.88 -3.63 12.38
N LYS A 19 -11.42 -4.48 13.25
CA LYS A 19 -12.25 -4.07 14.39
C LYS A 19 -11.45 -3.64 15.64
N GLY A 20 -10.13 -3.83 15.65
CA GLY A 20 -9.25 -3.44 16.75
C GLY A 20 -8.22 -2.40 16.31
N ASP A 21 -7.56 -1.78 17.30
CA ASP A 21 -6.57 -0.72 17.06
C ASP A 21 -5.28 -1.24 16.40
N ALA A 22 -4.97 -2.52 16.58
CA ALA A 22 -3.80 -3.17 15.99
C ALA A 22 -4.11 -4.60 15.51
N ILE A 23 -3.46 -5.01 14.42
CA ILE A 23 -3.49 -6.36 13.86
C ILE A 23 -2.07 -6.92 13.70
N PRO A 24 -1.89 -8.24 13.59
CA PRO A 24 -0.61 -8.81 13.22
C PRO A 24 -0.12 -8.26 11.87
N LEU A 25 1.16 -7.92 11.78
CA LEU A 25 1.76 -7.47 10.51
C LEU A 25 1.62 -8.52 9.40
N SER A 26 1.64 -9.80 9.76
CA SER A 26 1.38 -10.91 8.83
C SER A 26 0.00 -10.82 8.18
N SER A 27 -1.04 -10.43 8.94
CA SER A 27 -2.40 -10.26 8.43
C SER A 27 -2.49 -9.11 7.42
N GLU A 28 -1.83 -7.98 7.72
CA GLU A 28 -1.74 -6.84 6.80
C GLU A 28 -1.00 -7.23 5.50
N ILE A 29 0.11 -7.96 5.59
CA ILE A 29 0.86 -8.47 4.43
C ILE A 29 0.03 -9.45 3.60
N GLU A 30 -0.72 -10.35 4.24
CA GLU A 30 -1.62 -11.28 3.56
C GLU A 30 -2.70 -10.52 2.78
N TYR A 31 -3.28 -9.48 3.39
CA TYR A 31 -4.25 -8.63 2.72
C TYR A 31 -3.66 -7.91 1.50
N ILE A 32 -2.48 -7.30 1.65
CA ILE A 32 -1.74 -6.66 0.54
C ILE A 32 -1.49 -7.67 -0.58
N THR A 33 -1.06 -8.88 -0.25
CA THR A 33 -0.78 -9.95 -1.22
C THR A 33 -2.04 -10.33 -2.00
N LYS A 34 -3.18 -10.50 -1.32
CA LYS A 34 -4.47 -10.79 -1.96
C LYS A 34 -4.94 -9.65 -2.86
N TYR A 35 -4.80 -8.41 -2.39
CA TYR A 35 -5.13 -7.23 -3.19
C TYR A 35 -4.28 -7.15 -4.46
N ILE A 36 -2.96 -7.32 -4.36
CA ILE A 36 -2.04 -7.30 -5.49
C ILE A 36 -2.38 -8.40 -6.49
N ALA A 37 -2.67 -9.62 -6.02
CA ALA A 37 -3.08 -10.72 -6.89
C ALA A 37 -4.36 -10.38 -7.68
N LEU A 38 -5.33 -9.72 -7.04
CA LEU A 38 -6.54 -9.26 -7.72
C LEU A 38 -6.22 -8.19 -8.79
N GLN A 39 -5.31 -7.27 -8.47
CA GLN A 39 -4.89 -6.23 -9.42
C GLN A 39 -4.12 -6.78 -10.62
N LYS A 40 -3.29 -7.81 -10.45
CA LYS A 40 -2.62 -8.51 -11.56
C LYS A 40 -3.63 -9.11 -12.55
N ILE A 41 -4.70 -9.72 -12.05
CA ILE A 41 -5.81 -10.22 -12.88
C ILE A 41 -6.48 -9.07 -13.63
N ARG A 42 -6.82 -7.97 -12.91
CA ARG A 42 -7.51 -6.80 -13.50
C ARG A 42 -6.68 -6.10 -14.58
N THR A 43 -5.37 -6.14 -14.47
CA THR A 43 -4.44 -5.52 -15.43
C THR A 43 -4.07 -6.45 -16.59
N ALA A 44 -4.41 -7.74 -16.49
CA ALA A 44 -4.02 -8.78 -17.44
C ALA A 44 -2.50 -8.81 -17.73
N ASN A 45 -1.70 -8.48 -16.71
CA ASN A 45 -0.24 -8.39 -16.78
C ASN A 45 0.36 -8.82 -15.43
N GLU A 46 0.97 -10.00 -15.39
CA GLU A 46 1.56 -10.55 -14.16
C GLU A 46 2.81 -9.80 -13.69
N ASN A 47 3.52 -9.18 -14.64
CA ASN A 47 4.74 -8.39 -14.42
C ASN A 47 4.43 -6.91 -14.17
N TYR A 48 3.16 -6.53 -14.08
CA TYR A 48 2.77 -5.13 -13.88
C TYR A 48 3.26 -4.56 -12.55
N VAL A 49 3.27 -5.41 -11.52
CA VAL A 49 3.63 -5.04 -10.14
C VAL A 49 4.64 -6.04 -9.57
N GLN A 50 5.72 -5.50 -9.05
CA GLN A 50 6.71 -6.22 -8.26
C GLN A 50 6.44 -5.98 -6.78
N PHE A 51 6.29 -7.07 -6.00
CA PHE A 51 6.07 -7.00 -4.56
C PHE A 51 7.10 -7.86 -3.83
N SER A 52 7.77 -7.29 -2.82
CA SER A 52 8.68 -8.02 -1.95
C SER A 52 8.50 -7.66 -0.49
N VAL A 53 8.79 -8.62 0.38
CA VAL A 53 8.81 -8.46 1.84
C VAL A 53 10.15 -8.98 2.34
N ASN A 54 10.88 -8.14 3.05
CA ASN A 54 12.22 -8.43 3.55
C ASN A 54 12.27 -8.25 5.07
N GLY A 55 12.80 -9.24 5.79
CA GLY A 55 12.95 -9.22 7.25
C GLY A 55 12.01 -10.18 8.00
N THR A 56 12.03 -10.13 9.33
CA THR A 56 11.37 -11.10 10.20
C THR A 56 10.02 -10.60 10.70
N ILE A 57 8.92 -11.18 10.22
CA ILE A 57 7.54 -10.73 10.48
C ILE A 57 7.06 -11.01 11.93
N SER A 58 7.63 -12.02 12.59
CA SER A 58 7.09 -12.59 13.83
C SER A 58 6.89 -11.58 14.96
N ASN A 59 5.74 -11.69 15.64
CA ASN A 59 5.38 -10.89 16.83
C ASN A 59 5.34 -9.36 16.61
N LYS A 60 5.11 -8.90 15.37
CA LYS A 60 4.94 -7.47 15.06
C LYS A 60 3.48 -7.13 14.83
N ARG A 61 3.05 -5.96 15.32
CA ARG A 61 1.68 -5.44 15.16
C ARG A 61 1.68 -4.02 14.62
N VAL A 62 0.68 -3.72 13.79
CA VAL A 62 0.47 -2.42 13.16
C VAL A 62 -1.01 -2.08 13.14
N ALA A 63 -1.34 -0.80 12.99
CA ALA A 63 -2.72 -0.40 12.72
C ALA A 63 -3.22 -0.99 11.39
N PRO A 64 -4.48 -1.45 11.33
CA PRO A 64 -5.03 -2.08 10.13
C PRO A 64 -5.12 -1.11 8.96
N MET A 65 -4.91 -1.63 7.74
CA MET A 65 -5.09 -0.90 6.48
C MET A 65 -4.25 0.40 6.41
N VAL A 66 -3.04 0.37 6.96
CA VAL A 66 -2.14 1.53 6.99
C VAL A 66 -1.38 1.70 5.67
N PHE A 67 -1.05 0.59 5.00
CA PHE A 67 -0.28 0.60 3.76
C PHE A 67 -1.16 0.64 2.51
N ILE A 68 -2.37 0.06 2.59
CA ILE A 68 -3.24 -0.11 1.43
C ILE A 68 -3.57 1.20 0.69
N PRO A 69 -3.78 2.37 1.34
CA PRO A 69 -4.12 3.59 0.61
C PRO A 69 -3.03 4.03 -0.36
N PHE A 70 -1.75 3.82 0.00
CA PHE A 70 -0.62 4.15 -0.87
C PHE A 70 -0.50 3.19 -2.05
N ILE A 71 -0.76 1.91 -1.79
CA ILE A 71 -0.77 0.88 -2.83
C ILE A 71 -1.94 1.12 -3.81
N GLU A 72 -3.13 1.44 -3.31
CA GLU A 72 -4.28 1.83 -4.13
C GLU A 72 -4.00 3.05 -4.99
N ASN A 73 -3.34 4.07 -4.43
CA ASN A 73 -2.92 5.25 -5.18
C ASN A 73 -1.95 4.87 -6.31
N ALA A 74 -0.98 3.99 -6.07
CA ALA A 74 -0.07 3.51 -7.10
C ALA A 74 -0.82 2.83 -8.28
N PHE A 75 -1.78 1.95 -7.99
CA PHE A 75 -2.61 1.31 -9.03
C PHE A 75 -3.57 2.26 -9.73
N LYS A 76 -4.04 3.31 -9.04
CA LYS A 76 -4.92 4.33 -9.61
C LYS A 76 -4.19 5.25 -10.58
N HIS A 77 -2.95 5.63 -10.25
CA HIS A 77 -2.17 6.61 -11.00
C HIS A 77 -1.22 6.02 -12.04
N SER A 78 -0.95 4.72 -11.99
CA SER A 78 -0.21 4.05 -13.06
C SER A 78 -1.14 3.77 -14.25
N THR A 79 -0.92 4.50 -15.37
CA THR A 79 -1.83 4.57 -16.51
C THR A 79 -1.53 3.54 -17.60
N ASN A 80 -0.28 3.11 -17.75
CA ASN A 80 0.12 2.18 -18.80
C ASN A 80 0.15 0.72 -18.32
N LYS A 81 -0.99 0.03 -18.44
CA LYS A 81 -1.16 -1.38 -18.02
C LYS A 81 -0.24 -2.39 -18.72
N LYS A 82 0.34 -2.03 -19.87
CA LYS A 82 1.27 -2.90 -20.62
C LYS A 82 2.72 -2.79 -20.14
N LEU A 83 3.02 -1.79 -19.30
CA LEU A 83 4.37 -1.58 -18.79
C LEU A 83 4.71 -2.66 -17.75
N GLU A 84 5.87 -3.28 -17.89
CA GLU A 84 6.42 -4.16 -16.86
C GLU A 84 7.04 -3.33 -15.73
N ASN A 85 6.91 -3.81 -14.50
CA ASN A 85 7.35 -3.13 -13.29
C ASN A 85 6.89 -1.67 -13.28
N ALA A 86 5.60 -1.48 -13.61
CA ALA A 86 4.95 -0.18 -13.56
C ALA A 86 4.79 0.28 -12.11
N ILE A 87 4.65 -0.69 -11.20
CA ILE A 87 4.57 -0.47 -9.76
C ILE A 87 5.59 -1.37 -9.06
N THR A 88 6.33 -0.81 -8.12
CA THR A 88 7.25 -1.53 -7.24
C THR A 88 6.84 -1.30 -5.79
N ILE A 89 6.68 -2.37 -5.02
CA ILE A 89 6.27 -2.33 -3.61
C ILE A 89 7.26 -3.17 -2.80
N ASN A 90 7.94 -2.57 -1.84
CA ASN A 90 8.84 -3.26 -0.94
C ASN A 90 8.46 -2.96 0.51
N LEU A 91 8.31 -4.01 1.32
CA LEU A 91 8.19 -3.91 2.76
C LEU A 91 9.50 -4.35 3.41
N HIS A 92 10.13 -3.45 4.16
CA HIS A 92 11.31 -3.72 4.96
C HIS A 92 10.93 -3.76 6.42
N ILE A 93 11.03 -4.94 7.01
CA ILE A 93 10.67 -5.24 8.39
C ILE A 93 11.94 -5.17 9.22
N LYS A 94 12.02 -4.16 10.08
CA LYS A 94 13.15 -3.91 10.98
C LYS A 94 12.76 -4.34 12.40
N GLU A 95 13.67 -4.14 13.35
CA GLU A 95 13.41 -4.52 14.74
C GLU A 95 12.28 -3.70 15.37
N ASP A 96 12.31 -2.37 15.22
CA ASP A 96 11.35 -1.46 15.88
C ASP A 96 10.34 -0.80 14.94
N SER A 97 10.48 -1.04 13.63
CA SER A 97 9.65 -0.40 12.62
C SER A 97 9.49 -1.24 11.37
N VAL A 98 8.47 -0.91 10.60
CA VAL A 98 8.29 -1.39 9.24
C VAL A 98 8.28 -0.22 8.28
N GLN A 99 8.98 -0.38 7.17
CA GLN A 99 9.10 0.62 6.11
C GLN A 99 8.45 0.09 4.83
N LEU A 100 7.50 0.85 4.29
CA LEU A 100 6.94 0.70 2.96
C LEU A 100 7.67 1.62 2.00
N LEU A 101 8.21 1.05 0.92
CA LEU A 101 8.62 1.76 -0.29
C LEU A 101 7.65 1.38 -1.40
N CYS A 102 6.91 2.36 -1.93
CA CYS A 102 5.96 2.14 -3.01
C CYS A 102 6.21 3.17 -4.11
N GLU A 103 6.50 2.68 -5.32
CA GLU A 103 6.79 3.50 -6.47
C GLU A 103 5.86 3.14 -7.61
N ASN A 104 5.39 4.14 -8.34
CA ASN A 104 4.66 3.91 -9.59
C ASN A 104 5.12 4.87 -10.67
N LYS A 105 5.23 4.33 -11.88
CA LYS A 105 5.42 5.12 -13.10
C LYS A 105 4.07 5.68 -13.54
N TYR A 106 4.04 6.94 -13.94
CA TYR A 106 2.86 7.60 -14.48
C TYR A 106 3.23 8.43 -15.72
N ASP A 107 2.31 8.56 -16.67
CA ASP A 107 2.55 9.33 -17.89
C ASP A 107 2.36 10.83 -17.62
N SER A 108 3.42 11.62 -17.74
CA SER A 108 3.40 13.08 -17.55
C SER A 108 2.56 13.82 -18.59
N LYS A 109 2.29 13.19 -19.75
CA LYS A 109 1.57 13.78 -20.89
C LYS A 109 0.08 13.51 -20.85
N GLN A 110 -0.38 12.57 -20.05
CA GLN A 110 -1.82 12.44 -19.79
C GLN A 110 -2.22 13.54 -18.82
N PRO A 111 -3.26 14.33 -19.12
CA PRO A 111 -3.78 15.26 -18.14
C PRO A 111 -4.16 14.45 -16.91
N VAL A 112 -3.39 14.62 -15.84
CA VAL A 112 -3.78 14.16 -14.51
C VAL A 112 -5.14 14.78 -14.32
N GLN A 113 -6.22 13.99 -14.40
CA GLN A 113 -7.52 14.48 -13.97
C GLN A 113 -7.25 15.04 -12.58
N GLN A 114 -7.38 16.36 -12.42
CA GLN A 114 -7.23 17.07 -11.16
C GLN A 114 -8.34 16.58 -10.22
N THR A 115 -8.24 15.33 -9.81
CA THR A 115 -9.06 14.70 -8.79
C THR A 115 -8.28 14.90 -7.51
N SER A 116 -8.14 16.17 -7.12
CA SER A 116 -7.79 16.55 -5.76
C SER A 116 -6.65 15.72 -5.13
N GLY A 117 -5.55 15.49 -5.87
CA GLY A 117 -4.47 14.59 -5.43
C GLY A 117 -3.88 14.95 -4.07
N GLY A 118 -3.97 16.21 -3.67
CA GLY A 118 -3.60 16.68 -2.33
C GLY A 118 -4.54 16.21 -1.21
N LEU A 119 -5.84 16.05 -1.45
CA LEU A 119 -6.82 15.67 -0.40
C LEU A 119 -6.62 14.23 0.08
N GLY A 120 -6.28 13.31 -0.83
CA GLY A 120 -6.04 11.90 -0.48
C GLY A 120 -4.83 11.75 0.44
N ASN A 121 -3.69 12.34 0.05
CA ASN A 121 -2.48 12.33 0.86
C ASN A 121 -2.67 13.07 2.19
N GLN A 122 -3.33 14.23 2.19
CA GLN A 122 -3.64 14.97 3.42
C GLN A 122 -4.54 14.18 4.37
N LEU A 123 -5.53 13.44 3.87
CA LEU A 123 -6.40 12.61 4.70
C LEU A 123 -5.63 11.42 5.29
N ILE A 124 -4.78 10.79 4.49
CA ILE A 124 -3.93 9.68 4.93
C ILE A 124 -2.92 10.17 5.98
N GLU A 125 -2.27 11.30 5.76
CA GLU A 125 -1.33 11.92 6.69
C GLU A 125 -2.02 12.31 8.01
N LYS A 126 -3.23 12.90 7.96
CA LYS A 126 -4.04 13.15 9.16
C LYS A 126 -4.35 11.86 9.92
N ARG A 127 -4.74 10.79 9.21
CA ARG A 127 -5.00 9.48 9.82
C ARG A 127 -3.73 8.91 10.47
N LEU A 128 -2.58 8.98 9.82
CA LEU A 128 -1.30 8.55 10.37
C LEU A 128 -0.91 9.36 11.62
N ASN A 129 -1.16 10.68 11.62
CA ASN A 129 -0.94 11.53 12.78
C ASN A 129 -1.84 11.15 13.96
N LEU A 130 -3.10 10.80 13.73
CA LEU A 130 -4.01 10.35 14.78
C LEU A 130 -3.58 9.01 15.39
N ILE A 131 -3.20 8.04 14.55
CA ILE A 131 -2.87 6.68 14.99
C ILE A 131 -1.48 6.64 15.64
N TYR A 132 -0.48 7.24 14.99
CA TYR A 132 0.91 7.13 15.42
C TYR A 132 1.41 8.36 16.18
N SER A 133 0.58 9.39 16.42
CA SER A 133 0.93 10.58 17.22
C SER A 133 2.26 11.22 16.80
N GLY A 134 2.50 11.34 15.49
CA GLY A 134 3.74 11.91 14.93
C GLY A 134 4.97 10.99 15.01
N ARG A 135 4.85 9.74 15.49
CA ARG A 135 5.96 8.77 15.53
C ARG A 135 6.25 8.11 14.16
N HIS A 136 5.52 8.46 13.12
CA HIS A 136 5.73 7.95 11.76
C HIS A 136 6.56 8.94 10.94
N LYS A 137 7.19 8.43 9.87
CA LYS A 137 7.88 9.24 8.88
C LYS A 137 7.28 8.94 7.50
N LEU A 138 6.74 9.96 6.85
CA LEU A 138 6.19 9.87 5.49
C LEU A 138 6.95 10.84 4.58
N GLU A 139 7.55 10.29 3.53
CA GLU A 139 8.18 11.05 2.46
C GLU A 139 7.48 10.69 1.14
N ILE A 140 7.02 11.69 0.40
CA ILE A 140 6.40 11.51 -0.90
C ILE A 140 7.18 12.36 -1.89
N ASN A 141 7.70 11.73 -2.93
CA ASN A 141 8.41 12.43 -4.00
C ASN A 141 7.67 12.23 -5.32
N ASN A 142 7.76 13.24 -6.17
CA ASN A 142 7.23 13.21 -7.51
C ASN A 142 8.23 13.89 -8.44
N SER A 143 8.92 13.08 -9.25
CA SER A 143 9.95 13.55 -10.18
C SER A 143 10.05 12.61 -11.38
N ASP A 144 10.30 13.15 -12.57
CA ASP A 144 10.67 12.37 -13.77
C ASP A 144 9.75 11.18 -14.06
N GLU A 145 8.42 11.40 -14.08
CA GLU A 145 7.41 10.35 -14.38
C GLU A 145 7.32 9.24 -13.32
N LEU A 146 7.96 9.44 -12.17
CA LEU A 146 7.96 8.54 -11.03
C LEU A 146 7.32 9.21 -9.81
N TYR A 147 6.34 8.54 -9.23
CA TYR A 147 5.78 8.88 -7.93
C TYR A 147 6.27 7.84 -6.92
N SER A 148 6.89 8.30 -5.83
CA SER A 148 7.41 7.42 -4.79
C SER A 148 6.88 7.81 -3.41
N VAL A 149 6.57 6.80 -2.62
CA VAL A 149 6.13 6.89 -1.23
C VAL A 149 7.10 6.08 -0.39
N ASN A 150 7.66 6.71 0.63
CA ASN A 150 8.46 6.09 1.66
C ASN A 150 7.81 6.35 3.02
N LEU A 151 7.13 5.33 3.56
CA LEU A 151 6.47 5.38 4.86
C LEU A 151 7.22 4.48 5.83
N THR A 152 7.66 5.03 6.96
CA THR A 152 8.15 4.25 8.11
C THR A 152 7.20 4.46 9.28
N ILE A 153 6.71 3.36 9.85
CA ILE A 153 5.88 3.36 11.06
C ILE A 153 6.52 2.50 12.14
N PRO A 154 6.43 2.90 13.42
CA PRO A 154 6.81 2.04 14.52
C PRO A 154 5.78 0.92 14.68
N TYR A 155 6.18 -0.17 15.33
CA TYR A 155 5.22 -1.18 15.78
C TYR A 155 4.39 -0.64 16.94
N ASP A 156 3.18 -1.18 17.07
CA ASP A 156 2.36 -0.88 18.23
C ASP A 156 2.92 -1.59 19.46
N GLN A 157 3.04 -0.86 20.57
CA GLN A 157 3.50 -1.45 21.83
C GLN A 157 2.29 -2.08 22.51
N ILE A 158 2.36 -3.39 22.77
CA ILE A 158 1.45 -4.07 23.69
C ILE A 158 1.88 -3.72 25.12
#